data_AF-A0A7V0QH16-F1
#
_entry.id   AF-A0A7V0QH16-F1
#
_cell.length_a   1.000
_cell.length_b   1.000
_cell.length_c   1.000
_cell.angle_alpha   90.00
_cell.angle_beta   90.00
_cell.angle_gamma   90.00
#
_symmetry.space_group_name_H-M   'P 1'
#
loop_
_entity.id
_entity.type
_entity.pdbx_description
1 polymer ?
#
loop_
_entity_poly.entity_id
_entity_poly.type
_entity_poly.pdbx_seq_one_letter_code
_entity_poly.pdbx_strand_id
1 'polypeptide(L)'
;MIRRYQEKDREILKEITAICFDGVSIDQNIEGMFGTIGGKSWQWRKLRHIDADIAANPDGIFVAEEQGQVIGYITVRIDHESKIGWIPHMSVMPQY
;
A
#
# COMPACT_ATOMS: atom_id res chain seq x y z
N MET A 1 12.71 11.40 -7.49
CA MET A 1 13.18 10.30 -8.37
C MET A 1 12.22 9.13 -8.23
N ILE A 2 11.92 8.39 -9.30
CA ILE A 2 11.12 7.15 -9.22
C ILE A 2 12.07 5.97 -9.45
N ARG A 3 11.98 4.93 -8.62
CA ARG A 3 12.76 3.70 -8.77
C ARG A 3 11.92 2.47 -8.44
N ARG A 4 12.42 1.29 -8.83
CA ARG A 4 11.83 0.01 -8.40
C ARG A 4 11.96 -0.16 -6.90
N TYR A 5 10.98 -0.86 -6.34
CA TYR A 5 10.99 -1.36 -4.97
C TYR A 5 12.22 -2.22 -4.69
N GLN A 6 12.69 -2.14 -3.44
CA GLN A 6 13.67 -3.03 -2.84
C GLN A 6 13.10 -3.55 -1.53
N GLU A 7 13.50 -4.75 -1.10
CA GLU A 7 12.98 -5.37 0.14
C GLU A 7 13.07 -4.46 1.37
N LYS A 8 14.13 -3.65 1.46
CA LYS A 8 14.32 -2.65 2.52
C LYS A 8 13.20 -1.59 2.61
N ASP A 9 12.45 -1.39 1.53
CA ASP A 9 11.36 -0.43 1.47
C ASP A 9 10.04 -1.00 2.05
N ARG A 10 9.97 -2.31 2.39
CA ARG A 10 8.73 -2.95 2.86
C ARG A 10 8.06 -2.19 4.00
N GLU A 11 8.84 -1.84 5.02
CA GLU A 11 8.30 -1.23 6.24
C GLU A 11 7.86 0.23 5.99
N ILE A 12 8.59 0.99 5.17
CA ILE A 12 8.17 2.36 4.83
C ILE A 12 6.92 2.37 3.94
N LEU A 13 6.74 1.38 3.05
CA LEU A 13 5.48 1.22 2.30
C LEU A 13 4.30 0.98 3.25
N LYS A 14 4.47 0.14 4.28
CA LYS A 14 3.46 -0.11 5.30
C LYS A 14 3.16 1.15 6.11
N GLU A 15 4.18 1.88 6.52
CA GLU A 15 4.02 3.15 7.25
C GLU A 15 3.22 4.18 6.44
N ILE A 16 3.64 4.45 5.20
CA ILE A 16 2.92 5.35 4.28
C ILE A 16 1.47 4.89 4.12
N THR A 17 1.24 3.58 3.98
CA THR A 17 -0.12 3.03 3.84
C THR A 17 -0.97 3.29 5.07
N ALA A 18 -0.45 3.09 6.28
CA ALA A 18 -1.20 3.36 7.50
C ALA A 18 -1.58 4.85 7.61
N ILE A 19 -0.65 5.74 7.27
CA ILE A 19 -0.86 7.20 7.32
C ILE A 19 -1.88 7.64 6.27
N CYS A 20 -1.69 7.25 5.01
CA CYS A 20 -2.52 7.74 3.91
C CYS A 20 -3.93 7.14 3.89
N PHE A 21 -4.14 5.98 4.52
CA PHE A 21 -5.46 5.34 4.59
C PHE A 21 -6.21 5.59 5.90
N ASP A 22 -5.61 6.28 6.87
CA ASP A 22 -6.34 6.70 8.07
C ASP A 22 -7.46 7.70 7.69
N GLY A 23 -8.65 7.46 8.20
CA GLY A 23 -9.87 8.21 7.92
C GLY A 23 -10.55 7.88 6.58
N VAL A 24 -9.91 7.11 5.69
CA VAL A 24 -10.46 6.79 4.35
C VAL A 24 -10.53 5.28 4.05
N SER A 25 -9.97 4.43 4.92
CA SER A 25 -9.97 2.98 4.74
C SER A 25 -11.38 2.39 4.90
N ILE A 26 -11.81 1.57 3.94
CA ILE A 26 -13.06 0.82 4.07
C ILE A 26 -13.03 -0.14 5.27
N ASP A 27 -11.87 -0.73 5.57
CA ASP A 27 -11.70 -1.61 6.74
C ASP A 27 -11.91 -0.81 8.04
N GLN A 28 -11.48 0.45 8.07
CA GLN A 28 -11.68 1.35 9.22
C GLN A 28 -13.15 1.74 9.36
N ASN A 29 -13.84 2.01 8.25
CA ASN A 29 -15.27 2.31 8.26
C ASN A 29 -16.09 1.11 8.78
N ILE A 30 -15.77 -0.10 8.30
CA ILE A 30 -16.39 -1.34 8.79
C ILE A 30 -16.11 -1.52 10.29
N GLU A 31 -14.86 -1.34 10.71
CA GLU A 31 -14.49 -1.45 12.12
C GLU A 31 -15.18 -0.40 13.01
N GLY A 32 -15.37 0.81 12.52
CA GLY A 32 -16.13 1.86 13.20
C GLY A 32 -17.61 1.51 13.38
N MET A 33 -18.20 0.78 12.43
CA MET A 33 -19.61 0.38 12.47
C MET A 33 -19.87 -0.87 13.32
N PHE A 34 -18.94 -1.84 13.29
CA PHE A 34 -19.17 -3.18 13.84
C PHE A 34 -18.19 -3.57 14.95
N GLY A 35 -17.28 -2.67 15.32
CA GLY A 35 -16.16 -2.97 16.20
C GLY A 35 -15.07 -3.77 15.50
N THR A 36 -14.09 -4.23 16.29
CA THR A 36 -12.96 -5.02 15.77
C THR A 36 -13.44 -6.37 15.22
N ILE A 37 -13.15 -6.62 13.94
CA ILE A 37 -13.56 -7.86 13.25
C ILE A 37 -12.54 -8.98 13.51
N GLY A 38 -12.94 -10.05 14.19
CA GLY A 38 -12.03 -11.17 14.47
C GLY A 38 -10.81 -10.79 15.31
N GLY A 39 -10.94 -9.80 16.20
CA GLY A 39 -9.88 -9.36 17.12
C GLY A 39 -8.66 -8.73 16.44
N LYS A 40 -8.80 -8.23 15.21
CA LYS A 40 -7.77 -7.50 14.48
C LYS A 40 -8.19 -6.06 14.24
N SER A 41 -7.23 -5.15 14.13
CA SER A 41 -7.50 -3.77 13.73
C SER A 41 -7.56 -3.63 12.21
N TRP A 42 -8.12 -2.53 11.72
CA TRP A 42 -8.15 -2.22 10.29
C TRP A 42 -6.74 -2.09 9.73
N GLN A 43 -5.79 -1.53 10.48
CA GLN A 43 -4.39 -1.43 10.05
C GLN A 43 -3.81 -2.83 9.85
N TRP A 44 -4.08 -3.78 10.75
CA TRP A 44 -3.57 -5.15 10.60
C TRP A 44 -4.01 -5.79 9.28
N ARG A 45 -5.26 -5.53 8.85
CA ARG A 45 -5.78 -6.04 7.56
C ARG A 45 -5.12 -5.29 6.40
N LYS A 46 -5.15 -3.97 6.44
CA LYS A 46 -4.68 -3.11 5.36
C LYS A 46 -3.18 -3.26 5.07
N LEU A 47 -2.35 -3.36 6.11
CA LEU A 47 -0.90 -3.50 5.95
C LEU A 47 -0.49 -4.84 5.31
N ARG A 48 -1.30 -5.89 5.49
CA ARG A 48 -1.06 -7.19 4.83
C ARG A 48 -1.31 -7.13 3.32
N HIS A 49 -2.02 -6.13 2.82
CA HIS A 49 -2.19 -5.95 1.38
C HIS A 49 -0.86 -5.61 0.71
N ILE A 50 0.03 -4.87 1.39
CA ILE A 50 1.39 -4.59 0.91
C ILE A 50 2.19 -5.88 0.81
N ASP A 51 2.12 -6.75 1.82
CA ASP A 51 2.77 -8.06 1.76
C ASP A 51 2.23 -8.91 0.59
N ALA A 52 0.93 -8.83 0.32
CA ALA A 52 0.29 -9.51 -0.81
C ALA A 52 0.68 -8.91 -2.18
N ASP A 53 0.88 -7.60 -2.28
CA ASP A 53 1.40 -6.93 -3.48
C ASP A 53 2.85 -7.33 -3.77
N ILE A 54 3.71 -7.32 -2.75
CA ILE A 54 5.10 -7.76 -2.85
C ILE A 54 5.18 -9.22 -3.28
N ALA A 55 4.37 -10.10 -2.68
CA ALA A 55 4.35 -11.53 -3.02
C ALA A 55 3.84 -11.79 -4.44
N ALA A 56 2.92 -10.95 -4.94
CA ALA A 56 2.33 -11.14 -6.26
C ALA A 56 3.22 -10.65 -7.40
N ASN A 57 3.84 -9.48 -7.26
CA ASN A 57 4.70 -8.90 -8.28
C ASN A 57 5.60 -7.78 -7.70
N PRO A 58 6.77 -8.10 -7.13
CA PRO A 58 7.65 -7.09 -6.55
C PRO A 58 8.24 -6.15 -7.62
N ASP A 59 8.46 -6.66 -8.84
CA ASP A 59 8.92 -5.86 -9.99
C ASP A 59 7.88 -4.85 -10.48
N GLY A 60 6.61 -5.03 -10.12
CA GLY A 60 5.52 -4.10 -10.40
C GLY A 60 5.38 -2.99 -9.36
N ILE A 61 6.26 -2.93 -8.36
CA ILE A 61 6.21 -1.92 -7.31
C ILE A 61 7.26 -0.85 -7.57
N PHE A 62 6.84 0.40 -7.52
CA PHE A 62 7.70 1.56 -7.68
C PHE A 62 7.53 2.49 -6.49
N VAL A 63 8.64 3.12 -6.10
CA VAL A 63 8.68 4.11 -5.03
C VAL A 63 9.10 5.46 -5.58
N ALA A 64 8.49 6.52 -5.04
CA ALA A 64 8.91 7.89 -5.24
C ALA A 64 9.85 8.28 -4.09
N GLU A 65 11.01 8.81 -4.44
CA GLU A 65 12.02 9.29 -3.50
C GLU A 65 12.28 10.78 -3.65
N GLU A 66 12.45 11.45 -2.52
CA GLU A 66 12.99 12.80 -2.42
C GLU A 66 14.03 12.87 -1.30
N GLN A 67 15.19 13.47 -1.57
CA GLN A 67 16.31 13.59 -0.61
C GLN A 67 16.72 12.25 0.04
N GLY A 68 16.58 11.14 -0.69
CA GLY A 68 16.91 9.79 -0.20
C GLY A 68 15.84 9.14 0.68
N GLN A 69 14.71 9.82 0.92
CA GLN A 69 13.56 9.30 1.64
C GLN A 69 12.49 8.83 0.66
N VAL A 70 11.90 7.66 0.92
CA VAL A 70 10.70 7.22 0.20
C VAL A 70 9.51 8.04 0.69
N ILE A 71 8.87 8.77 -0.23
CA ILE A 71 7.75 9.68 0.06
C ILE A 71 6.41 9.16 -0.46
N GLY A 72 6.43 8.11 -1.28
CA GLY A 72 5.24 7.52 -1.87
C GLY A 72 5.56 6.26 -2.65
N TYR A 73 4.53 5.54 -3.04
CA TYR A 73 4.66 4.31 -3.80
C TYR A 73 3.43 4.04 -4.68
N ILE A 74 3.62 3.15 -5.63
CA ILE A 74 2.56 2.55 -6.44
C ILE A 74 2.85 1.06 -6.60
N THR A 75 1.80 0.25 -6.51
CA THR A 75 1.82 -1.18 -6.83
C THR A 75 1.09 -1.38 -8.15
N VAL A 76 1.66 -2.18 -9.05
CA VAL A 76 1.09 -2.42 -10.38
C VAL A 76 1.11 -3.91 -10.69
N ARG A 77 0.02 -4.41 -11.26
CA ARG A 77 -0.11 -5.77 -11.76
C ARG A 77 -0.74 -5.74 -13.14
N ILE A 78 -0.47 -6.74 -13.98
CA ILE A 78 -1.14 -6.90 -15.27
C ILE A 78 -2.16 -8.01 -15.11
N ASP A 79 -3.42 -7.70 -15.40
CA ASP A 79 -4.39 -8.75 -15.66
C ASP A 79 -4.16 -9.28 -17.09
N HIS A 80 -3.57 -10.46 -17.18
CA HIS A 80 -3.23 -11.08 -18.45
C HIS A 80 -4.46 -11.56 -19.23
N GLU A 81 -5.63 -11.69 -18.61
CA GLU A 81 -6.84 -12.06 -19.32
C GLU A 81 -7.44 -10.84 -20.01
N SER A 82 -7.73 -9.77 -19.26
CA SER A 82 -8.27 -8.53 -19.82
C SER A 82 -7.24 -7.69 -20.58
N LYS A 83 -5.93 -7.95 -20.41
CA LYS A 83 -4.81 -7.16 -20.96
C LYS A 83 -4.72 -5.74 -20.39
N ILE A 84 -5.29 -5.50 -19.21
CA ILE A 84 -5.32 -4.18 -18.56
C ILE A 84 -4.38 -4.17 -17.33
N GLY A 85 -3.68 -3.05 -17.13
CA GLY A 85 -2.90 -2.81 -15.92
C GLY A 85 -3.78 -2.38 -14.75
N TRP A 86 -3.53 -2.96 -13.57
CA TRP A 86 -4.24 -2.67 -12.33
C TRP A 86 -3.31 -2.01 -11.33
N ILE A 87 -3.85 -1.07 -10.56
CA ILE A 87 -3.15 -0.38 -9.47
C ILE A 87 -3.87 -0.75 -8.16
N PRO A 88 -3.42 -1.80 -7.44
CA PRO A 88 -4.03 -2.16 -6.16
C PRO A 88 -3.92 -1.06 -5.10
N HIS A 89 -2.74 -0.46 -4.99
CA HIS A 89 -2.42 0.57 -4.01
C HIS A 89 -1.50 1.63 -4.58
N MET A 90 -1.80 2.89 -4.28
CA MET A 90 -0.96 4.05 -4.56
C MET A 90 -1.14 5.06 -3.41
N SER A 91 -0.04 5.62 -2.93
CA SER A 91 -0.09 6.62 -1.86
C SER A 91 1.15 7.50 -1.89
N VAL A 92 0.98 8.76 -1.51
CA VAL A 92 2.03 9.75 -1.30
C VAL A 92 1.79 10.38 0.06
N MET A 93 2.85 10.61 0.81
CA MET A 93 2.79 11.23 2.13
C MET A 93 2.10 12.60 2.06
N PRO A 94 1.21 12.96 3.01
CA PRO A 94 0.35 14.14 2.91
C PRO A 94 1.05 15.49 2.74
N GLN A 95 2.32 15.60 3.12
CA GLN A 95 3.12 16.82 2.99
C GLN A 95 3.64 17.08 1.56
N TYR A 96 3.34 16.22 0.59
CA TYR A 96 3.74 16.30 -0.81
C TYR A 96 2.54 16.36 -1.76
#